data_AF-A0AAF0MVG0-F1
#
_entry.id   AF-A0AAF0MVG0-F1
#
_cell.length_a   1.000
_cell.length_b   1.000
_cell.length_c   1.000
_cell.angle_alpha   90.00
_cell.angle_beta   90.00
_cell.angle_gamma   90.00
#
_symmetry.space_group_name_H-M   'P 1'
#
loop_
_entity.id
_entity.type
_entity.pdbx_description
1 polymer ?
#
loop_
_entity_poly.entity_id
_entity_poly.type
_entity_poly.pdbx_seq_one_letter_code
_entity_poly.pdbx_strand_id
1 'polypeptide(L)'
;MKKIVIAAVIAAAVIVVAAAAAYVILSDGEDSDIETSSDVQIPEGASTAVVYFTWSNHAGTIAASIGNITGDSPIGLVPETAYPDTYDDIVQRAESEIGQRPAIEASSLSSALDAMHSADYIFLGYPIWYQKTAPWSSSP
;
A
#
# COMPACT_ATOMS: atom_id res chain seq x y z
N MET A 1 55.54 7.72 3.28
CA MET A 1 54.90 7.92 4.60
C MET A 1 53.55 8.65 4.49
N LYS A 2 53.49 9.92 4.03
CA LYS A 2 52.22 10.69 3.91
C LYS A 2 51.09 10.00 3.12
N LYS A 3 51.40 9.35 1.99
CA LYS A 3 50.40 8.66 1.14
C LYS A 3 49.78 7.42 1.79
N ILE A 4 50.54 6.69 2.62
CA ILE A 4 50.08 5.48 3.32
C ILE A 4 49.17 5.87 4.49
N VAL A 5 49.50 6.97 5.19
CA VAL A 5 48.67 7.50 6.28
C VAL A 5 47.32 8.01 5.75
N ILE A 6 47.28 8.72 4.62
CA ILE A 6 46.03 9.22 4.03
C ILE A 6 45.13 8.05 3.57
N ALA A 7 45.69 7.00 2.95
CA ALA A 7 44.92 5.83 2.55
C ALA A 7 44.32 5.08 3.75
N ALA A 8 45.07 4.96 4.86
CA ALA A 8 44.57 4.33 6.09
C ALA A 8 43.45 5.15 6.76
N VAL A 9 43.54 6.48 6.75
CA VAL A 9 42.50 7.37 7.31
C VAL A 9 41.22 7.32 6.45
N ILE A 10 41.33 7.27 5.12
CA ILE A 10 40.16 7.13 4.24
C ILE A 10 39.51 5.75 4.43
N ALA A 11 40.30 4.67 4.52
CA ALA A 11 39.76 3.34 4.78
C ALA A 11 39.04 3.27 6.14
N ALA A 12 39.60 3.86 7.19
CA ALA A 12 38.96 3.94 8.50
C ALA A 12 37.66 4.77 8.47
N ALA A 13 37.64 5.90 7.76
CA ALA A 13 36.44 6.74 7.61
C ALA A 13 35.31 6.02 6.85
N VAL A 14 35.64 5.25 5.81
CA VAL A 14 34.65 4.46 5.04
C VAL A 14 34.04 3.35 5.91
N ILE A 15 34.83 2.70 6.77
CA ILE A 15 34.34 1.66 7.68
C ILE A 15 33.40 2.25 8.75
N VAL A 16 33.70 3.44 9.28
CA VAL A 16 32.83 4.12 10.26
C VAL A 16 31.51 4.56 9.64
N VAL A 17 31.51 5.04 8.40
CA VAL A 17 30.28 5.42 7.68
C VAL A 17 29.44 4.19 7.34
N ALA A 18 30.05 3.07 6.94
CA ALA A 18 29.34 1.82 6.69
C ALA A 18 28.71 1.25 7.98
N ALA A 19 29.42 1.34 9.11
CA ALA A 19 28.88 0.92 10.41
C ALA A 19 27.72 1.80 10.89
N ALA A 20 27.78 3.12 10.64
CA ALA A 20 26.68 4.03 10.96
C ALA A 20 25.44 3.79 10.09
N ALA A 21 25.62 3.54 8.78
CA ALA A 21 24.52 3.19 7.88
C ALA A 21 23.88 1.85 8.26
N ALA A 22 24.69 0.84 8.60
CA ALA A 22 24.19 -0.44 9.10
C ALA A 22 23.46 -0.28 10.44
N TYR A 23 23.95 0.57 11.34
CA TYR A 23 23.27 0.86 12.60
C TYR A 23 21.90 1.51 12.38
N VAL A 24 21.78 2.47 11.45
CA VAL A 24 20.49 3.09 11.09
C VAL A 24 19.52 2.10 10.46
N ILE A 25 20.01 1.14 9.65
CA ILE A 25 19.18 0.08 9.05
C ILE A 25 18.75 -0.95 10.10
N LEU A 26 19.60 -1.23 11.09
CA LEU A 26 19.33 -2.23 12.13
C LEU A 26 18.60 -1.66 13.35
N SER A 27 18.51 -0.33 13.51
CA SER A 27 17.88 0.33 14.65
C SER A 27 16.40 0.64 14.48
N ASP A 28 15.77 0.23 13.38
CA ASP A 28 14.34 0.50 13.15
C ASP A 28 13.50 -0.63 13.76
N GLY A 29 13.39 -0.57 15.09
CA GLY A 29 12.53 -1.42 15.90
C GLY A 29 11.19 -0.74 16.18
N GLU A 30 10.14 -1.31 15.59
CA GLU A 30 8.79 -1.53 16.13
C GLU A 30 7.93 -0.32 16.51
N ASP A 31 6.93 -0.02 15.65
CA ASP A 31 5.53 -0.01 16.10
C ASP A 31 4.54 -0.15 14.93
N SER A 32 4.24 -1.40 14.55
CA SER A 32 2.94 -1.77 13.99
C SER A 32 2.78 -3.27 14.16
N ASP A 33 2.03 -3.68 15.18
CA ASP A 33 1.54 -5.05 15.34
C ASP A 33 0.56 -5.38 14.21
N ILE A 34 1.08 -5.54 13.00
CA ILE A 34 0.39 -6.32 11.96
C ILE A 34 0.73 -7.77 12.29
N GLU A 35 -0.15 -8.41 13.05
CA GLU A 35 -0.25 -9.86 13.14
C GLU A 35 -0.40 -10.39 11.70
N THR A 36 0.72 -10.64 11.03
CA THR A 36 0.74 -11.38 9.77
C THR A 36 0.41 -12.82 10.15
N SER A 37 -0.88 -13.13 10.19
CA SER A 37 -1.34 -14.50 10.24
C SER A 37 -0.83 -15.20 8.98
N SER A 38 0.25 -15.96 9.14
CA SER A 38 0.93 -16.72 8.10
C SER A 38 0.11 -17.90 7.55
N ASP A 39 -1.14 -18.05 7.98
CA ASP A 39 -1.98 -19.22 7.68
C ASP A 39 -2.87 -19.06 6.44
N VAL A 40 -2.92 -17.89 5.81
CA VAL A 40 -3.66 -17.73 4.55
C VAL A 40 -2.80 -18.21 3.39
N GLN A 41 -2.83 -19.52 3.14
CA GLN A 41 -2.35 -20.12 1.91
C GLN A 41 -3.48 -20.08 0.88
N ILE A 42 -3.30 -19.36 -0.23
CA ILE A 42 -4.23 -19.43 -1.36
C ILE A 42 -3.91 -20.73 -2.11
N PRO A 43 -4.84 -21.71 -2.16
CA PRO A 43 -4.60 -22.96 -2.86
C PRO A 43 -4.31 -22.72 -4.34
N GLU A 44 -3.46 -23.56 -4.92
CA GLU A 44 -3.26 -23.57 -6.36
C GLU A 44 -4.60 -23.84 -7.07
N GLY A 45 -5.01 -22.93 -7.95
CA GLY A 45 -6.27 -23.00 -8.68
C GLY A 45 -7.48 -22.35 -8.01
N ALA A 46 -7.34 -21.76 -6.82
CA ALA A 46 -8.38 -20.89 -6.25
C ALA A 46 -8.54 -19.62 -7.09
N SER A 47 -9.77 -19.15 -7.28
CA SER A 47 -10.02 -17.90 -8.02
C SER A 47 -9.74 -16.68 -7.14
N THR A 48 -9.15 -15.65 -7.73
CA THR A 48 -8.81 -14.41 -7.05
C THR A 48 -9.43 -13.20 -7.75
N ALA A 49 -9.69 -12.15 -6.98
CA ALA A 49 -10.03 -10.84 -7.51
C ALA A 49 -9.11 -9.78 -6.88
N VAL A 50 -8.63 -8.85 -7.70
CA VAL A 50 -7.79 -7.73 -7.25
C VAL A 50 -8.57 -6.43 -7.48
N VAL A 51 -9.02 -5.81 -6.39
CA VAL A 51 -9.79 -4.57 -6.40
C VAL A 51 -9.00 -3.51 -5.64
N TYR A 52 -9.00 -2.27 -6.11
CA TYR A 52 -8.30 -1.20 -5.40
C TYR A 52 -8.97 0.16 -5.57
N PHE A 53 -8.77 1.02 -4.58
CA PHE A 53 -9.01 2.45 -4.67
C PHE A 53 -7.67 3.19 -4.53
N THR A 54 -7.47 4.27 -5.29
CA THR A 54 -6.24 5.06 -5.22
C THR A 54 -6.49 6.54 -5.52
N TRP A 55 -5.74 7.41 -4.87
CA TRP A 55 -5.62 8.82 -5.26
C TRP A 55 -4.35 9.05 -6.10
N SER A 56 -3.16 8.85 -5.52
CA SER A 56 -1.85 9.10 -6.17
C SER A 56 -1.21 7.87 -6.84
N ASN A 57 -2.03 6.89 -7.23
CA ASN A 57 -1.63 5.63 -7.88
C ASN A 57 -0.67 4.67 -7.11
N HIS A 58 -0.37 4.89 -5.83
CA HIS A 58 0.43 3.92 -5.06
C HIS A 58 -0.26 2.56 -4.93
N ALA A 59 -1.54 2.55 -4.54
CA ALA A 59 -2.31 1.31 -4.42
C ALA A 59 -2.50 0.62 -5.79
N GLY A 60 -2.63 1.39 -6.87
CA GLY A 60 -2.70 0.85 -8.23
C GLY A 60 -1.41 0.13 -8.66
N THR A 61 -0.25 0.65 -8.27
CA THR A 61 1.05 0.01 -8.53
C THR A 61 1.18 -1.33 -7.81
N ILE A 62 0.73 -1.40 -6.56
CA ILE A 62 0.71 -2.64 -5.77
C ILE A 62 -0.31 -3.62 -6.36
N ALA A 63 -1.50 -3.15 -6.71
CA ALA A 63 -2.54 -3.97 -7.33
C ALA A 63 -2.07 -4.60 -8.65
N ALA A 64 -1.35 -3.85 -9.49
CA ALA A 64 -0.72 -4.39 -10.70
C ALA A 64 0.29 -5.50 -10.40
N SER A 65 1.06 -5.36 -9.32
CA SER A 65 2.01 -6.38 -8.89
C SER A 65 1.30 -7.65 -8.42
N ILE A 66 0.22 -7.52 -7.65
CA ILE A 66 -0.62 -8.65 -7.23
C ILE A 66 -1.25 -9.33 -8.44
N GLY A 67 -1.84 -8.56 -9.37
CA GLY A 67 -2.42 -9.10 -10.59
C GLY A 67 -1.42 -9.88 -11.44
N ASN A 68 -0.17 -9.44 -11.53
CA ASN A 68 0.89 -10.20 -12.20
C ASN A 68 1.23 -11.53 -11.52
N ILE A 69 1.07 -11.62 -10.19
CA ILE A 69 1.31 -12.84 -9.40
C ILE A 69 0.13 -13.80 -9.53
N THR A 70 -1.11 -13.29 -9.48
CA THR A 70 -2.32 -14.12 -9.52
C THR A 70 -2.79 -14.44 -10.94
N GLY A 71 -2.39 -13.64 -11.93
CA GLY A 71 -2.89 -13.71 -13.30
C GLY A 71 -4.16 -12.86 -13.55
N ASP A 72 -4.62 -12.10 -12.56
CA ASP A 72 -5.83 -11.27 -12.69
C ASP A 72 -5.53 -9.87 -13.20
N SER A 73 -6.51 -9.29 -13.90
CA SER A 73 -6.51 -7.86 -14.24
C SER A 73 -7.10 -7.05 -13.07
N PRO A 74 -6.34 -6.13 -12.44
CA PRO A 74 -6.86 -5.36 -11.31
C PRO A 74 -7.96 -4.38 -11.70
N ILE A 75 -8.96 -4.23 -10.83
CA ILE A 75 -10.12 -3.34 -11.02
C ILE A 75 -10.00 -2.14 -10.08
N GLY A 76 -9.91 -0.95 -10.67
CA GLY A 76 -9.88 0.31 -9.93
C GLY A 76 -11.28 0.84 -9.64
N LEU A 77 -11.58 1.13 -8.37
CA LEU A 77 -12.78 1.84 -7.94
C LEU A 77 -12.60 3.34 -8.22
N VAL A 78 -13.53 3.91 -8.97
CA VAL A 78 -13.49 5.32 -9.38
C VAL A 78 -14.50 6.10 -8.54
N PRO A 79 -14.08 7.15 -7.79
CA PRO A 79 -15.02 7.97 -7.04
C PRO A 79 -15.88 8.81 -7.98
N GLU A 80 -17.16 9.02 -7.65
CA GLU A 80 -18.05 9.88 -8.46
C GLU A 80 -17.54 11.33 -8.54
N THR A 81 -16.92 11.79 -7.45
CA THR A 81 -16.24 13.09 -7.40
C THR A 81 -14.75 12.85 -7.21
N ALA A 82 -13.96 13.27 -8.20
CA ALA A 82 -12.50 13.18 -8.16
C ALA A 82 -11.91 13.86 -6.93
N TYR A 83 -10.85 13.27 -6.34
CA TYR A 83 -10.13 13.92 -5.24
C TYR A 83 -9.45 15.20 -5.73
N PRO A 84 -9.34 16.23 -4.88
CA PRO A 84 -8.61 17.44 -5.21
C PRO A 84 -7.15 17.16 -5.59
N ASP A 85 -6.50 18.14 -6.24
CA ASP A 85 -5.11 18.01 -6.67
C ASP A 85 -4.10 18.51 -5.62
N THR A 86 -4.56 19.25 -4.60
CA THR A 86 -3.69 19.80 -3.55
C THR A 86 -3.76 18.95 -2.29
N TYR A 87 -2.60 18.73 -1.66
CA TYR A 87 -2.49 17.90 -0.45
C TYR A 87 -3.42 18.36 0.68
N ASP A 88 -3.48 19.67 0.93
CA ASP A 88 -4.30 20.23 2.01
C ASP A 88 -5.80 19.98 1.78
N ASP A 89 -6.28 20.16 0.54
CA ASP A 89 -7.68 19.90 0.19
C ASP A 89 -8.02 18.40 0.27
N ILE A 90 -7.06 17.53 -0.06
CA ILE A 90 -7.23 16.08 0.06
C ILE A 90 -7.35 15.65 1.51
N VAL A 91 -6.47 16.16 2.38
CA VAL A 91 -6.49 15.87 3.82
C VAL A 91 -7.81 16.35 4.42
N GLN A 92 -8.25 17.57 4.08
CA GLN A 92 -9.55 18.10 4.52
C GLN A 92 -10.72 17.24 4.05
N ARG A 93 -10.72 16.81 2.78
CA ARG A 93 -11.75 15.92 2.26
C ARG A 93 -11.74 14.56 2.98
N ALA A 94 -10.57 13.94 3.09
CA ALA A 94 -10.39 12.66 3.76
C ALA A 94 -10.88 12.69 5.22
N GLU A 95 -10.65 13.79 5.93
CA GLU A 95 -11.18 14.02 7.28
C GLU A 95 -12.71 14.08 7.28
N SER A 96 -13.29 14.85 6.36
CA SER A 96 -14.74 15.00 6.25
C SER A 96 -15.45 13.68 5.94
N GLU A 97 -14.79 12.78 5.19
CA GLU A 97 -15.34 11.49 4.79
C GLU A 97 -15.20 10.41 5.86
N ILE A 98 -14.53 10.68 7.00
CA ILE A 98 -14.40 9.71 8.10
C ILE A 98 -15.79 9.26 8.57
N GLY A 99 -16.05 7.95 8.50
CA GLY A 99 -17.33 7.35 8.88
C GLY A 99 -18.45 7.51 7.86
N GLN A 100 -18.19 8.16 6.72
CA GLN A 100 -19.09 8.19 5.58
C GLN A 100 -18.73 7.08 4.58
N ARG A 101 -19.50 6.92 3.52
CA ARG A 101 -19.13 6.06 2.37
C ARG A 101 -19.10 6.95 1.13
N PRO A 102 -17.90 7.36 0.66
CA PRO A 102 -17.78 8.13 -0.57
C PRO A 102 -18.46 7.39 -1.73
N ALA A 103 -19.18 8.13 -2.56
CA ALA A 103 -19.87 7.54 -3.70
C ALA A 103 -18.85 7.08 -4.76
N ILE A 104 -19.06 5.88 -5.29
CA ILE A 104 -18.24 5.24 -6.31
C ILE A 104 -19.07 5.13 -7.58
N GLU A 105 -18.46 5.45 -8.72
CA GLU A 105 -19.05 5.31 -10.04
C GLU A 105 -19.62 3.90 -10.24
N ALA A 106 -20.91 3.83 -10.58
CA ALA A 106 -21.68 2.58 -10.64
C ALA A 106 -21.05 1.55 -11.60
N SER A 107 -20.39 1.99 -12.67
CA SER A 107 -19.69 1.13 -13.62
C SER A 107 -18.51 0.39 -12.97
N SER A 108 -17.62 1.14 -12.30
CA SER A 108 -16.46 0.56 -11.60
C SER A 108 -16.87 -0.33 -10.43
N LEU A 109 -17.93 0.07 -9.71
CA LEU A 109 -18.50 -0.72 -8.62
C LEU A 109 -19.10 -2.03 -9.13
N SER A 110 -19.86 -2.00 -10.22
CA SER A 110 -20.44 -3.20 -10.82
C SER A 110 -19.36 -4.19 -11.25
N SER A 111 -18.31 -3.71 -11.96
CA SER A 111 -17.21 -4.58 -12.38
C SER A 111 -16.47 -5.20 -11.19
N ALA A 112 -16.26 -4.43 -10.11
CA ALA A 112 -15.63 -4.95 -8.90
C ALA A 112 -16.51 -6.01 -8.22
N LEU A 113 -17.82 -5.78 -8.11
CA LEU A 113 -18.76 -6.74 -7.51
C LEU A 113 -18.85 -8.03 -8.32
N ASP A 114 -18.88 -7.96 -9.66
CA ASP A 114 -18.91 -9.14 -10.52
C ASP A 114 -17.66 -10.01 -10.34
N ALA A 115 -16.48 -9.39 -10.27
CA ALA A 115 -15.22 -10.10 -10.01
C ALA A 115 -15.21 -10.69 -8.59
N MET A 116 -15.59 -9.91 -7.58
CA MET A 116 -15.61 -10.34 -6.18
C MET A 116 -16.61 -11.47 -5.91
N HIS A 117 -17.76 -11.49 -6.59
CA HIS A 117 -18.77 -12.54 -6.44
C HIS A 117 -18.33 -13.91 -6.98
N SER A 118 -17.35 -13.95 -7.88
CA SER A 118 -16.86 -15.19 -8.50
C SER A 118 -15.51 -15.67 -7.94
N ALA A 119 -14.86 -14.84 -7.12
CA ALA A 119 -13.56 -15.12 -6.54
C ALA A 119 -13.68 -15.83 -5.18
N ASP A 120 -12.82 -16.81 -4.93
CA ASP A 120 -12.64 -17.43 -3.61
C ASP A 120 -11.92 -16.47 -2.64
N TYR A 121 -10.97 -15.68 -3.17
CA TYR A 121 -10.15 -14.74 -2.41
C TYR A 121 -10.14 -13.35 -3.05
N ILE A 122 -10.27 -12.31 -2.22
CA ILE A 122 -10.32 -10.92 -2.67
C ILE A 122 -9.14 -10.14 -2.06
N PHE A 123 -8.31 -9.57 -2.93
CA PHE A 123 -7.32 -8.58 -2.56
C PHE A 123 -7.95 -7.19 -2.71
N LEU A 124 -8.03 -6.44 -1.61
CA LEU A 124 -8.55 -5.08 -1.59
C LEU A 124 -7.45 -4.08 -1.19
N GLY A 125 -7.01 -3.26 -2.14
CA GLY A 125 -6.01 -2.20 -1.92
C GLY A 125 -6.63 -0.82 -1.71
N TYR A 126 -6.16 -0.07 -0.72
CA TYR A 126 -6.61 1.31 -0.49
C TYR A 126 -5.53 2.12 0.25
N PRO A 127 -5.52 3.47 0.11
CA PRO A 127 -4.69 4.32 0.94
C PRO A 127 -5.16 4.32 2.40
N ILE A 128 -4.22 4.41 3.33
CA ILE A 128 -4.50 4.65 4.74
C ILE A 128 -4.71 6.15 4.95
N TRP A 129 -5.87 6.53 5.49
CA TRP A 129 -6.17 7.90 5.89
C TRP A 129 -6.44 7.93 7.39
N TYR A 130 -5.69 8.77 8.13
CA TYR A 130 -5.86 8.92 9.58
C TYR A 130 -5.79 7.60 10.37
N GLN A 131 -4.89 6.68 9.99
CA GLN A 131 -4.79 5.32 10.57
C GLN A 131 -6.08 4.49 10.44
N LYS A 132 -6.97 4.91 9.54
CA LYS A 132 -8.17 4.18 9.16
C LYS A 132 -8.05 3.75 7.71
N THR A 133 -8.76 2.69 7.40
CA THR A 133 -9.03 2.36 6.00
C THR A 133 -9.76 3.55 5.36
N ALA A 134 -9.60 3.74 4.04
CA ALA A 134 -10.52 4.58 3.30
C ALA A 134 -11.97 4.18 3.66
N PRO A 135 -12.90 5.13 3.76
CA PRO A 135 -14.11 4.95 4.58
C PRO A 135 -14.91 3.71 4.17
N TRP A 136 -14.79 2.65 4.96
CA TRP A 136 -15.58 1.42 4.86
C TRP A 136 -16.36 1.31 6.16
N SER A 137 -17.63 1.73 6.13
CA SER A 137 -18.50 1.55 7.29
C SER A 137 -18.83 0.06 7.42
N SER A 138 -18.36 -0.57 8.49
CA SER A 138 -19.03 -1.73 9.08
C SER A 138 -20.24 -1.20 9.86
N SER A 139 -21.35 -0.92 9.17
CA SER A 139 -22.64 -0.91 9.85
C SER A 139 -23.19 -2.34 9.85
N PRO A 140 -23.77 -2.80 10.98
CA PRO A 140 -24.39 -4.12 11.10
C PRO A 140 -25.62 -4.31 10.20
#